data_AF-A0A437LJV9-F1
#
_entry.id   AF-A0A437LJV9-F1
#
_cell.length_a   1.000
_cell.length_b   1.000
_cell.length_c   1.000
_cell.angle_alpha   90.00
_cell.angle_beta   90.00
_cell.angle_gamma   90.00
#
_symmetry.space_group_name_H-M   'P 1'
#
loop_
_entity.id
_entity.type
_entity.pdbx_description
1 polymer ?
#
loop_
_entity_poly.entity_id
_entity_poly.type
_entity_poly.pdbx_seq_one_letter_code
_entity_poly.pdbx_strand_id
1 'polypeptide(L)'
;MTLTCAALPGAVGQRWNQIPTTCHMATCYRLYEAEFGTPLTTMNAYLDAFPNPTGVIASMIPHGQRLTRPGHGAAQLRPHSVLIFVRNEQALHSCIAINATTIGGYNQTGWFTSAGVDHGYSTHQTADIDWTGPHSVDGNGYAAELYQVDEMVARAAARASGQRVPT
;
A
#
# COMPACT_ATOMS: atom_id res chain seq x y z
N MET A 1 -0.08 -6.81 16.17
CA MET A 1 1.19 -6.12 15.89
C MET A 1 0.87 -4.87 15.08
N THR A 2 1.66 -3.80 15.17
CA THR A 2 1.44 -2.58 14.37
C THR A 2 1.97 -2.78 12.95
N LEU A 3 1.31 -2.24 11.93
CA LEU A 3 1.85 -2.23 10.56
C LEU A 3 3.20 -1.50 10.53
N THR A 4 4.28 -2.26 10.37
CA THR A 4 5.61 -1.67 10.14
C THR A 4 5.91 -1.69 8.66
N CYS A 5 6.59 -0.65 8.20
CA CYS A 5 6.96 -0.52 6.80
C CYS A 5 8.48 -0.62 6.65
N ALA A 6 9.10 -1.66 7.21
CA ALA A 6 10.50 -1.96 6.89
C ALA A 6 10.62 -2.45 5.44
N ALA A 7 11.84 -2.55 4.90
CA ALA A 7 12.05 -3.46 3.77
C ALA A 7 11.71 -4.89 4.25
N LEU A 8 11.01 -5.69 3.46
CA LEU A 8 10.74 -7.09 3.81
C LEU A 8 12.10 -7.85 3.80
N PRO A 9 12.59 -8.40 4.94
CA PRO A 9 13.89 -9.05 5.00
C PRO A 9 13.87 -10.36 4.22
N GLY A 10 14.76 -10.50 3.24
CA GLY A 10 14.85 -11.72 2.45
C GLY A 10 13.57 -12.06 1.67
N ALA A 11 12.68 -11.10 1.39
CA ALA A 11 11.52 -11.20 0.50
C ALA A 11 11.35 -9.78 -0.04
N VAL A 12 11.57 -9.40 -1.27
CA VAL A 12 11.11 -9.90 -2.55
C VAL A 12 12.15 -9.21 -3.46
N GLY A 13 12.97 -9.93 -4.23
CA GLY A 13 13.85 -9.24 -5.19
C GLY A 13 13.03 -8.35 -6.11
N GLN A 14 13.66 -7.53 -6.98
CA GLN A 14 12.96 -6.91 -8.12
C GLN A 14 12.02 -7.90 -8.83
N ARG A 15 12.37 -9.19 -8.71
CA ARG A 15 11.50 -10.34 -8.88
C ARG A 15 11.64 -11.29 -7.68
N TRP A 16 10.56 -11.94 -7.25
CA TRP A 16 10.63 -13.10 -6.36
C TRP A 16 9.93 -14.26 -7.04
N ASN A 17 10.69 -15.31 -7.31
CA ASN A 17 10.32 -16.37 -8.26
C ASN A 17 10.03 -15.85 -9.69
N GLN A 18 10.83 -14.89 -10.18
CA GLN A 18 10.66 -14.25 -11.50
C GLN A 18 9.37 -13.41 -11.68
N ILE A 19 8.55 -13.25 -10.64
CA ILE A 19 7.34 -12.43 -10.66
C ILE A 19 7.63 -11.07 -10.00
N PRO A 20 7.34 -9.94 -10.68
CA PRO A 20 7.46 -8.61 -10.06
C PRO A 20 6.51 -8.47 -8.88
N THR A 21 6.99 -7.97 -7.75
CA THR A 21 6.12 -7.73 -6.58
C THR A 21 5.24 -6.53 -6.86
N THR A 22 3.94 -6.77 -6.98
CA THR A 22 2.97 -5.68 -7.14
C THR A 22 2.75 -4.98 -5.80
N CYS A 23 2.48 -3.67 -5.86
CA CYS A 23 2.23 -2.82 -4.70
C CYS A 23 1.11 -3.35 -3.77
N HIS A 24 0.04 -3.90 -4.35
CA HIS A 24 -1.07 -4.52 -3.62
C HIS A 24 -0.64 -5.77 -2.85
N MET A 25 0.18 -6.62 -3.47
CA MET A 25 0.67 -7.83 -2.82
C MET A 25 1.55 -7.49 -1.61
N ALA A 26 2.51 -6.56 -1.80
CA ALA A 26 3.36 -6.09 -0.70
C ALA A 26 2.53 -5.47 0.45
N THR A 27 1.46 -4.75 0.12
CA THR A 27 0.54 -4.19 1.12
C THR A 27 -0.20 -5.29 1.89
N CYS A 28 -0.72 -6.31 1.20
CA CYS A 28 -1.41 -7.44 1.83
C CYS A 28 -0.50 -8.24 2.76
N TYR A 29 0.80 -8.36 2.46
CA TYR A 29 1.76 -9.05 3.33
C TYR A 29 1.90 -8.37 4.66
N ARG A 30 2.06 -7.05 4.64
CA ARG A 30 2.16 -6.25 5.85
C ARG A 30 0.88 -6.35 6.68
N LEU A 31 -0.28 -6.35 6.02
CA LEU A 31 -1.56 -6.56 6.70
C LEU A 31 -1.64 -7.94 7.35
N TYR A 32 -1.18 -8.99 6.68
CA TYR A 32 -1.10 -10.33 7.26
C TYR A 32 -0.19 -10.39 8.49
N GLU A 33 1.05 -9.90 8.37
CA GLU A 33 2.03 -9.91 9.46
C GLU A 33 1.52 -9.12 10.67
N ALA A 34 0.93 -7.94 10.44
CA ALA A 34 0.35 -7.12 11.49
C ALA A 34 -0.82 -7.82 12.20
N GLU A 35 -1.63 -8.54 11.42
CA GLU A 35 -2.84 -9.22 11.86
C GLU A 35 -2.57 -10.52 12.62
N PHE A 36 -1.73 -11.39 12.06
CA PHE A 36 -1.49 -12.73 12.58
C PHE A 36 -0.20 -12.85 13.39
N GLY A 37 0.67 -11.84 13.38
CA GLY A 37 1.90 -11.79 14.19
C GLY A 37 2.99 -12.77 13.76
N THR A 38 2.79 -13.51 12.67
CA THR A 38 3.75 -14.48 12.15
C THR A 38 3.97 -14.21 10.66
N PRO A 39 5.19 -13.88 10.24
CA PRO A 39 5.51 -13.79 8.82
C PRO A 39 5.41 -15.17 8.16
N LEU A 40 4.81 -15.22 6.97
CA LEU A 40 4.88 -16.43 6.15
C LEU A 40 6.26 -16.49 5.49
N THR A 41 6.80 -17.70 5.40
CA THR A 41 8.17 -17.94 4.96
C THR A 41 8.30 -18.03 3.43
N THR A 42 7.19 -18.08 2.69
CA THR A 42 7.19 -18.19 1.23
C THR A 42 6.12 -17.32 0.57
N MET A 43 6.38 -16.88 -0.67
CA MET A 43 5.42 -16.17 -1.52
C MET A 43 4.18 -17.00 -1.82
N ASN A 44 4.33 -18.33 -2.02
CA ASN A 44 3.18 -19.21 -2.25
C ASN A 44 2.25 -19.21 -1.03
N ALA A 45 2.80 -19.30 0.18
CA ALA A 45 1.98 -19.20 1.39
C ALA A 45 1.22 -17.86 1.47
N TYR A 46 1.86 -16.76 1.05
CA TYR A 46 1.15 -15.49 0.98
C TYR A 46 0.14 -15.38 -0.18
N LEU A 47 0.39 -16.01 -1.33
CA LEU A 47 -0.57 -16.13 -2.43
C LEU A 47 -1.75 -17.01 -2.04
N ASP A 48 -1.52 -18.05 -1.26
CA ASP A 48 -2.57 -18.90 -0.70
C ASP A 48 -3.40 -18.12 0.33
N ALA A 49 -2.75 -17.28 1.14
CA ALA A 49 -3.44 -16.37 2.04
C ALA A 49 -4.24 -15.30 1.29
N PHE A 50 -3.70 -14.72 0.21
CA PHE A 50 -4.34 -13.68 -0.61
C PHE A 50 -4.26 -14.00 -2.10
N PRO A 51 -5.16 -14.86 -2.61
CA PRO A 51 -5.16 -15.22 -4.04
C PRO A 51 -5.59 -14.05 -4.93
N ASN A 52 -6.25 -13.04 -4.36
CA ASN A 52 -6.66 -11.82 -5.07
C ASN A 52 -6.29 -10.55 -4.28
N PRO A 53 -5.01 -10.13 -4.27
CA PRO A 53 -4.57 -8.93 -3.55
C PRO A 53 -5.25 -7.65 -4.04
N THR A 54 -5.52 -7.54 -5.34
CA THR A 54 -6.23 -6.40 -5.93
C THR A 54 -7.66 -6.30 -5.39
N GLY A 55 -8.38 -7.42 -5.31
CA GLY A 55 -9.73 -7.45 -4.72
C GLY A 55 -9.73 -7.07 -3.24
N VAL A 56 -8.71 -7.50 -2.48
CA VAL A 56 -8.54 -7.14 -1.07
C VAL A 56 -8.37 -5.62 -0.93
N ILE A 57 -7.44 -5.02 -1.67
CA ILE A 57 -7.23 -3.56 -1.65
C ILE A 57 -8.48 -2.81 -2.14
N ALA A 58 -9.13 -3.26 -3.22
CA ALA A 58 -10.33 -2.63 -3.74
C ALA A 58 -11.48 -2.64 -2.71
N SER A 59 -11.64 -3.72 -1.94
CA SER A 59 -12.66 -3.81 -0.88
C SER A 59 -12.48 -2.79 0.25
N MET A 60 -11.29 -2.19 0.39
CA MET A 60 -11.01 -1.17 1.40
C MET A 60 -11.45 0.24 0.97
N ILE A 61 -11.59 0.49 -0.35
CA ILE A 61 -11.88 1.83 -0.90
C ILE A 61 -13.14 2.45 -0.27
N PRO A 62 -14.29 1.74 -0.15
CA PRO A 62 -15.51 2.31 0.44
C PRO A 62 -15.35 2.73 1.91
N HIS A 63 -14.32 2.22 2.60
CA HIS A 63 -14.03 2.52 3.99
C HIS A 63 -12.89 3.56 4.15
N GLY A 64 -12.31 4.02 3.05
CA GLY A 64 -11.24 5.00 3.04
C GLY A 64 -11.76 6.43 3.12
N GLN A 65 -10.96 7.29 3.73
CA GLN A 65 -11.14 8.73 3.64
C GLN A 65 -10.42 9.26 2.40
N ARG A 66 -11.14 9.87 1.47
CA ARG A 66 -10.50 10.59 0.35
C ARG A 66 -9.69 11.76 0.89
N LEU A 67 -8.42 11.83 0.51
CA LEU A 67 -7.53 12.90 0.90
C LEU A 67 -7.71 14.12 0.01
N THR A 68 -7.36 15.27 0.57
CA THR A 68 -7.36 16.56 -0.10
C THR A 68 -5.96 17.12 -0.07
N ARG A 69 -5.52 17.72 -1.17
CA ARG A 69 -4.25 18.43 -1.25
C ARG A 69 -4.18 19.44 -0.09
N PRO A 70 -3.11 19.41 0.72
CA PRO A 70 -2.95 20.41 1.77
C PRO A 70 -2.79 21.80 1.15
N GLY A 71 -3.37 22.83 1.78
CA GLY A 71 -3.22 24.22 1.32
C GLY A 71 -1.77 24.69 1.33
N HIS A 72 -0.97 24.19 2.28
CA HIS A 72 0.47 24.39 2.38
C HIS A 72 1.15 23.14 2.97
N GLY A 73 2.38 22.85 2.53
CA GLY A 73 3.22 21.80 3.11
C GLY A 73 2.80 20.38 2.75
N ALA A 74 2.88 19.48 3.73
CA ALA A 74 2.75 18.03 3.58
C ALA A 74 1.35 17.52 3.98
N ALA A 75 0.86 16.48 3.31
CA ALA A 75 -0.33 15.77 3.77
C ALA A 75 -0.03 15.10 5.11
N GLN A 76 -0.91 15.29 6.11
CA GLN A 76 -0.79 14.63 7.41
C GLN A 76 -1.55 13.32 7.37
N LEU A 77 -0.81 12.22 7.44
CA LEU A 77 -1.38 10.88 7.43
C LEU A 77 -1.56 10.36 8.85
N ARG A 78 -2.47 9.40 9.02
CA ARG A 78 -2.51 8.58 10.24
C ARG A 78 -1.39 7.54 10.10
N PRO A 79 -0.47 7.43 11.07
CA PRO A 79 0.53 6.38 11.06
C PRO A 79 -0.13 5.01 10.86
N HIS A 80 0.56 4.14 10.12
CA HIS A 80 0.18 2.75 9.86
C HIS A 80 -1.05 2.57 8.96
N SER A 81 -1.65 3.64 8.46
CA SER A 81 -2.76 3.54 7.51
C SER A 81 -2.33 3.03 6.14
N VAL A 82 -3.27 2.40 5.42
CA VAL A 82 -3.09 2.03 4.02
C VAL A 82 -3.50 3.21 3.14
N LEU A 83 -2.65 3.54 2.17
CA LEU A 83 -2.95 4.49 1.11
C LEU A 83 -3.33 3.73 -0.16
N ILE A 84 -4.36 4.21 -0.85
CA ILE A 84 -4.86 3.62 -2.09
C ILE A 84 -5.04 4.72 -3.13
N PHE A 85 -4.41 4.55 -4.28
CA PHE A 85 -4.55 5.45 -5.43
C PHE A 85 -5.63 4.86 -6.33
N VAL A 86 -6.70 5.61 -6.58
CA VAL A 86 -7.93 5.11 -7.17
C VAL A 86 -8.27 5.89 -8.44
N ARG A 87 -8.64 5.18 -9.51
CA ARG A 87 -9.20 5.81 -10.72
C ARG A 87 -10.34 4.96 -11.24
N ASN A 88 -11.49 5.58 -11.52
CA ASN A 88 -12.68 4.87 -11.99
C ASN A 88 -13.03 3.67 -11.11
N GLU A 89 -13.00 3.87 -9.78
CA GLU A 89 -13.27 2.83 -8.76
C GLU A 89 -12.23 1.69 -8.72
N GLN A 90 -11.16 1.76 -9.50
CA GLN A 90 -10.09 0.76 -9.51
C GLN A 90 -8.91 1.21 -8.67
N ALA A 91 -8.42 0.33 -7.79
CA ALA A 91 -7.13 0.52 -7.12
C ALA A 91 -6.00 0.37 -8.14
N LEU A 92 -5.28 1.46 -8.40
CA LEU A 92 -4.12 1.48 -9.29
C LEU A 92 -2.81 1.23 -8.53
N HIS A 93 -2.75 1.69 -7.27
CA HIS A 93 -1.57 1.54 -6.43
C HIS A 93 -1.95 1.52 -4.95
N SER A 94 -1.10 0.89 -4.13
CA SER A 94 -1.24 0.95 -2.68
C SER A 94 0.09 0.94 -1.96
N CYS A 95 0.12 1.60 -0.81
CA CYS A 95 1.28 1.66 0.07
C CYS A 95 0.84 1.94 1.51
N ILE A 96 1.81 2.10 2.41
CA ILE A 96 1.55 2.27 3.84
C ILE A 96 2.13 3.61 4.30
N ALA A 97 1.34 4.36 5.07
CA ALA A 97 1.84 5.47 5.85
C ALA A 97 2.70 4.92 7.00
N ILE A 98 4.02 5.08 6.95
CA ILE A 98 4.92 4.63 8.02
C ILE A 98 4.66 5.46 9.28
N ASN A 99 4.50 6.77 9.08
CA ASN A 99 4.15 7.74 10.10
C ASN A 99 3.35 8.88 9.44
N ALA A 100 3.19 10.01 10.13
CA ALA A 100 2.38 11.11 9.62
C ALA A 100 2.93 11.80 8.37
N THR A 101 4.24 11.70 8.12
CA THR A 101 4.94 12.40 7.03
C THR A 101 5.74 11.49 6.11
N THR A 102 5.80 10.18 6.38
CA THR A 102 6.58 9.22 5.59
C THR A 102 5.68 8.10 5.09
N ILE A 103 5.81 7.81 3.80
CA ILE A 103 5.13 6.73 3.09
C ILE A 103 6.19 5.69 2.71
N GLY A 104 5.85 4.42 2.79
CA GLY A 104 6.70 3.35 2.28
C GLY A 104 5.89 2.29 1.55
N GLY A 105 6.51 1.69 0.56
CA GLY A 105 5.89 0.61 -0.21
C GLY A 105 6.77 0.20 -1.38
N TYR A 106 6.22 -0.69 -2.21
CA TYR A 106 6.88 -1.19 -3.42
C TYR A 106 6.32 -0.49 -4.65
N ASN A 107 7.12 -0.38 -5.72
CA ASN A 107 6.69 0.17 -7.02
C ASN A 107 6.16 1.61 -6.93
N GLN A 108 6.88 2.48 -6.24
CA GLN A 108 6.45 3.86 -5.99
C GLN A 108 6.71 4.81 -7.18
N THR A 109 7.12 4.29 -8.34
CA THR A 109 7.43 5.10 -9.52
C THR A 109 6.20 5.80 -10.10
N GLY A 110 6.28 7.13 -10.25
CA GLY A 110 5.27 7.96 -10.91
C GLY A 110 4.12 8.44 -10.04
N TRP A 111 4.13 8.11 -8.74
CA TRP A 111 3.14 8.58 -7.75
C TRP A 111 3.66 9.74 -6.89
N PHE A 112 4.97 9.98 -6.97
CA PHE A 112 5.69 10.97 -6.20
C PHE A 112 6.63 11.75 -7.13
N THR A 113 6.88 13.01 -6.77
CA THR A 113 7.81 13.91 -7.47
C THR A 113 9.27 13.49 -7.29
N SER A 114 9.60 12.78 -6.20
CA SER A 114 10.89 12.17 -5.96
C SER A 114 10.99 10.78 -6.61
N ALA A 115 12.20 10.38 -7.02
CA ALA A 115 12.41 9.10 -7.70
C ALA A 115 12.04 7.91 -6.79
N GLY A 116 11.10 7.09 -7.24
CA GLY A 116 10.78 5.80 -6.63
C GLY A 116 11.61 4.66 -7.23
N VAL A 117 11.42 3.45 -6.70
CA VAL A 117 12.04 2.23 -7.25
C VAL A 117 11.00 1.39 -8.00
N ASP A 118 11.27 1.12 -9.27
CA ASP A 118 10.45 0.23 -10.10
C ASP A 118 10.52 -1.20 -9.55
N HIS A 119 9.35 -1.79 -9.27
CA HIS A 119 9.21 -3.11 -8.66
C HIS A 119 9.99 -3.32 -7.34
N GLY A 120 10.44 -2.26 -6.68
CA GLY A 120 11.25 -2.33 -5.47
C GLY A 120 10.72 -1.44 -4.35
N TYR A 121 11.23 -1.68 -3.15
CA TYR A 121 10.88 -0.90 -1.97
C TYR A 121 11.52 0.48 -2.01
N SER A 122 10.73 1.51 -1.69
CA SER A 122 11.19 2.88 -1.50
C SER A 122 10.32 3.61 -0.49
N THR A 123 10.85 4.71 0.06
CA THR A 123 10.14 5.59 0.98
C THR A 123 10.09 7.00 0.42
N HIS A 124 8.97 7.68 0.64
CA HIS A 124 8.75 9.05 0.19
C HIS A 124 8.23 9.90 1.34
N GLN A 125 8.51 11.20 1.31
CA GLN A 125 7.82 12.12 2.20
C GLN A 125 6.41 12.38 1.67
N THR A 126 5.45 12.70 2.54
CA THR A 126 4.09 13.05 2.11
C THR A 126 4.04 14.38 1.37
N ALA A 127 5.09 15.19 1.47
CA ALA A 127 5.31 16.37 0.63
C ALA A 127 5.59 16.01 -0.83
N ASP A 128 6.08 14.79 -1.10
CA ASP A 128 6.48 14.36 -2.44
C ASP A 128 5.29 13.83 -3.26
N ILE A 129 4.11 13.65 -2.66
CA ILE A 129 2.90 13.22 -3.37
C ILE A 129 2.64 14.18 -4.52
N ASP A 130 2.55 13.66 -5.75
CA ASP A 130 2.42 14.50 -6.94
C ASP A 130 0.98 14.96 -7.15
N TRP A 131 0.57 16.03 -6.45
CA TRP A 131 -0.79 16.56 -6.52
C TRP A 131 -1.03 17.38 -7.80
N THR A 132 -1.95 16.91 -8.63
CA THR A 132 -2.41 17.61 -9.84
C THR A 132 -3.67 18.44 -9.62
N GLY A 133 -4.39 18.21 -8.52
CA GLY A 133 -5.60 18.97 -8.16
C GLY A 133 -5.98 18.83 -6.68
N PRO A 134 -7.09 19.45 -6.24
CA PRO A 134 -7.52 19.42 -4.84
C PRO A 134 -7.77 18.00 -4.29
N HIS A 135 -8.24 17.09 -5.13
CA HIS A 135 -8.49 15.68 -4.76
C HIS A 135 -7.80 14.72 -5.72
N SER A 136 -6.79 15.19 -6.47
CA SER A 136 -6.15 14.40 -7.52
C SER A 136 -4.64 14.40 -7.43
N VAL A 137 -4.06 13.23 -7.69
CA VAL A 137 -2.63 12.95 -7.74
C VAL A 137 -2.28 12.33 -9.10
N ASP A 138 -1.06 12.55 -9.59
CA ASP A 138 -0.55 11.90 -10.80
C ASP A 138 -0.03 10.49 -10.49
N GLY A 139 -0.24 9.59 -11.45
CA GLY A 139 0.24 8.22 -11.44
C GLY A 139 0.77 7.84 -12.81
N ASN A 140 1.96 8.31 -13.19
CA ASN A 140 2.54 8.14 -14.53
C ASN A 140 1.65 8.71 -15.66
N GLY A 141 1.16 9.95 -15.51
CA GLY A 141 0.31 10.61 -16.52
C GLY A 141 -1.18 10.27 -16.43
N TYR A 142 -1.61 9.65 -15.33
CA TYR A 142 -3.02 9.41 -15.03
C TYR A 142 -3.44 10.15 -13.77
N ALA A 143 -4.54 10.90 -13.86
CA ALA A 143 -5.19 11.47 -12.69
C ALA A 143 -5.88 10.36 -11.87
N ALA A 144 -5.48 10.22 -10.61
CA ALA A 144 -6.08 9.35 -9.61
C ALA A 144 -6.53 10.16 -8.39
N GLU A 145 -7.42 9.60 -7.59
CA GLU A 145 -7.77 10.06 -6.25
C GLU A 145 -6.93 9.30 -5.22
N LEU A 146 -6.63 9.92 -4.08
CA LEU A 146 -5.88 9.28 -3.00
C LEU A 146 -6.79 9.03 -1.80
N TYR A 147 -6.87 7.79 -1.35
CA TYR A 147 -7.64 7.36 -0.19
C TYR A 147 -6.72 6.89 0.93
N GLN A 148 -7.12 7.18 2.16
CA GLN A 148 -6.46 6.70 3.36
C GLN A 148 -7.41 5.83 4.19
N VAL A 149 -7.02 4.58 4.40
CA VAL A 149 -7.79 3.57 5.14
C VAL A 149 -7.10 3.32 6.47
N ASP A 150 -7.85 3.40 7.57
CA ASP A 150 -7.32 3.13 8.91
C ASP A 150 -6.75 1.71 9.04
N GLU A 151 -5.68 1.54 9.83
CA GLU A 151 -5.02 0.25 10.05
C GLU A 151 -6.01 -0.83 10.48
N MET A 152 -6.91 -0.52 11.42
CA MET A 152 -7.84 -1.51 11.96
C MET A 152 -8.85 -1.97 10.90
N VAL A 153 -9.27 -1.06 10.05
CA VAL A 153 -10.17 -1.35 8.92
C VAL A 153 -9.46 -2.18 7.86
N ALA A 154 -8.24 -1.79 7.48
CA ALA A 154 -7.45 -2.51 6.49
C ALA A 154 -7.14 -3.95 6.96
N ARG A 155 -6.81 -4.12 8.24
CA ARG A 155 -6.59 -5.45 8.84
C ARG A 155 -7.87 -6.28 8.87
N ALA A 156 -9.01 -5.68 9.17
CA ALA A 156 -10.29 -6.37 9.11
C ALA A 156 -10.64 -6.84 7.69
N ALA A 157 -10.40 -6.00 6.67
CA ALA A 157 -10.59 -6.37 5.27
C ALA A 157 -9.64 -7.51 4.84
N ALA A 158 -8.38 -7.45 5.28
CA ALA A 158 -7.41 -8.53 5.06
C ALA A 158 -7.83 -9.83 5.78
N ARG A 159 -8.37 -9.76 7.00
CA ARG A 159 -8.89 -10.94 7.72
C ARG A 159 -10.11 -11.55 7.03
N ALA A 160 -11.02 -10.72 6.53
CA ALA A 160 -12.25 -11.18 5.86
C ALA A 160 -11.97 -11.81 4.50
N SER A 161 -10.94 -11.33 3.81
CA SER A 161 -10.59 -11.75 2.44
C SER A 161 -9.44 -12.75 2.39
N GLY A 162 -8.65 -12.81 3.47
CA GLY A 162 -7.47 -13.65 3.58
C GLY A 162 -7.78 -14.97 4.29
N GLN A 163 -7.09 -16.02 3.88
CA GLN A 163 -7.14 -17.30 4.60
C GLN A 163 -6.01 -17.36 5.62
N ARG A 164 -6.33 -17.78 6.84
CA ARG A 164 -5.29 -18.14 7.81
C ARG A 164 -4.63 -19.42 7.33
N VAL A 165 -3.38 -19.31 6.87
CA VAL A 165 -2.59 -20.49 6.51
C VAL A 165 -2.14 -21.17 7.79
N PRO A 166 -2.47 -22.46 8.02
CA PRO A 166 -1.94 -23.21 9.16
C PRO A 166 -0.41 -23.22 9.08
N THR A 167 0.23 -22.71 10.13
CA THR A 167 1.68 -22.79 10.33
C THR A 167 2.07 -24.16 10.87
#